data_AF-A0A5N5XD05-F1
#
_entry.id   AF-A0A5N5XD05-F1
#
_cell.length_a   1.000
_cell.length_b   1.000
_cell.length_c   1.000
_cell.angle_alpha   90.00
_cell.angle_beta   90.00
_cell.angle_gamma   90.00
#
_symmetry.space_group_name_H-M   'P 1'
#
loop_
_entity.id
_entity.type
_entity.pdbx_description
1 polymer ?
#
loop_
_entity_poly.entity_id
_entity_poly.type
_entity_poly.pdbx_seq_one_letter_code
_entity_poly.pdbx_strand_id
1 'polypeptide(L)'
;MIIDQSSGIFGYVNCLVERDRKYILDTLVNDLSRLDYRGYDSDGLAINGDKRNEVYTYKKARKVAKMKELVERERPEPREGL
;
A
#
# COMPACT_ATOMS: atom_id res chain seq x y z
N MET A 1 18.42 23.27 13.28
CA MET A 1 17.03 22.79 13.42
C MET A 1 16.92 21.49 12.65
N ILE A 2 17.24 20.37 13.32
CA ILE A 2 17.04 19.03 12.75
C ILE A 2 15.62 18.65 13.16
N ILE A 3 14.68 18.77 12.24
CA ILE A 3 13.36 18.15 12.42
C ILE A 3 13.59 16.66 12.22
N ASP A 4 13.50 15.90 13.31
CA ASP A 4 13.39 14.45 13.26
C ASP A 4 12.12 14.13 12.45
N GLN A 5 12.30 13.69 11.20
CA GLN A 5 11.23 13.30 10.30
C GLN A 5 10.72 11.93 10.74
N SER A 6 9.94 11.90 11.83
CA SER A 6 9.37 10.67 12.38
C SER A 6 8.58 9.94 11.30
N SER A 7 9.06 8.77 10.88
CA SER A 7 8.43 7.94 9.83
C SER A 7 6.98 7.61 10.17
N GLY A 8 6.09 7.63 9.16
CA GLY A 8 4.66 7.32 9.32
C GLY A 8 4.35 5.88 8.97
N ILE A 9 3.65 5.17 9.85
CA ILE A 9 3.20 3.79 9.62
C ILE A 9 1.66 3.77 9.66
N PHE A 10 1.06 3.02 8.73
CA PHE A 10 -0.37 2.77 8.69
C PHE A 10 -0.63 1.29 8.37
N GLY A 11 -1.77 0.77 8.80
CA GLY A 11 -2.20 -0.61 8.52
C GLY A 11 -3.72 -0.71 8.39
N TYR A 12 -4.16 -1.57 7.48
CA TYR A 12 -5.57 -1.87 7.24
C TYR A 12 -5.82 -3.36 7.49
N VAL A 13 -6.86 -3.68 8.27
CA VAL A 13 -7.29 -5.05 8.54
C VAL A 13 -8.80 -5.14 8.41
N ASN A 14 -9.29 -6.05 7.57
CA ASN A 14 -10.70 -6.39 7.47
C ASN A 14 -10.98 -7.73 8.18
N CYS A 15 -11.97 -7.76 9.07
CA CYS A 15 -12.39 -8.95 9.80
C CYS A 15 -13.85 -9.26 9.47
N LEU A 16 -14.12 -10.45 8.93
CA LEU A 16 -15.48 -10.90 8.55
C LEU A 16 -16.22 -9.96 7.59
N VAL A 17 -15.47 -9.09 6.90
CA VAL A 17 -15.97 -8.20 5.85
C VAL A 17 -15.13 -8.47 4.62
N GLU A 18 -15.77 -8.99 3.59
CA GLU A 18 -15.12 -9.27 2.32
C GLU A 18 -14.78 -7.96 1.61
N ARG A 19 -13.53 -7.86 1.16
CA ARG A 19 -13.01 -6.72 0.41
C ARG A 19 -12.12 -7.26 -0.68
N ASP A 20 -12.33 -6.77 -1.89
CA ASP A 20 -11.43 -7.09 -2.98
C ASP A 20 -10.05 -6.43 -2.77
N ARG A 21 -9.05 -6.99 -3.44
CA ARG A 21 -7.66 -6.54 -3.35
C ARG A 21 -7.50 -5.08 -3.79
N LYS A 22 -8.28 -4.64 -4.78
CA LYS A 22 -8.23 -3.27 -5.30
C LYS A 22 -8.66 -2.28 -4.21
N TYR A 23 -9.74 -2.55 -3.49
CA TYR A 23 -10.22 -1.73 -2.38
C TYR A 23 -9.16 -1.60 -1.28
N ILE A 24 -8.52 -2.72 -0.91
CA ILE A 24 -7.44 -2.73 0.08
C ILE A 24 -6.27 -1.85 -0.38
N LEU A 25 -5.82 -2.04 -1.62
CA LEU A 25 -4.73 -1.26 -2.22
C LEU A 25 -5.06 0.22 -2.34
N ASP A 26 -6.26 0.57 -2.82
CA ASP A 26 -6.72 1.96 -2.94
C ASP A 26 -6.74 2.65 -1.58
N THR A 27 -7.21 1.95 -0.54
CA THR A 27 -7.23 2.46 0.84
C THR A 27 -5.81 2.72 1.35
N LEU A 28 -4.92 1.73 1.23
CA LEU A 28 -3.54 1.83 1.68
C LEU A 28 -2.78 2.95 0.95
N VAL A 29 -2.94 3.07 -0.37
CA VAL A 29 -2.26 4.09 -1.18
C VAL A 29 -2.82 5.49 -0.88
N ASN A 30 -4.13 5.61 -0.68
CA ASN A 30 -4.76 6.87 -0.30
C ASN A 30 -4.23 7.36 1.06
N ASP A 31 -4.16 6.48 2.06
CA ASP A 31 -3.65 6.85 3.38
C ASP A 31 -2.15 7.15 3.37
N LEU A 32 -1.37 6.40 2.58
CA LEU A 32 0.06 6.67 2.38
C LEU A 32 0.31 8.05 1.74
N SER A 33 -0.54 8.46 0.79
CA SER A 33 -0.46 9.80 0.18
C SER A 33 -0.70 10.94 1.18
N ARG A 34 -1.46 10.68 2.25
CA ARG A 34 -1.64 11.64 3.34
C ARG A 34 -0.42 11.74 4.24
N LEU A 35 0.55 10.84 4.15
CA LEU A 35 1.80 10.90 4.89
C LEU A 35 2.95 11.49 4.05
N ASP A 36 2.80 11.50 2.72
CA ASP A 36 3.81 11.98 1.74
C ASP A 36 4.16 13.48 1.90
N TYR A 37 3.27 14.29 2.47
CA TYR A 37 3.54 15.73 2.71
C TYR A 37 4.74 15.99 3.64
N ARG A 38 5.17 14.98 4.39
CA ARG A 38 6.33 15.07 5.30
C ARG A 38 7.66 14.95 4.56
N GLY A 39 7.66 14.51 3.30
CA GLY A 39 8.85 14.43 2.47
C GLY A 39 9.73 13.23 2.81
N TYR A 40 9.13 12.05 2.91
CA TYR A 40 9.90 10.81 3.07
C TYR A 40 10.64 10.46 1.77
N ASP A 41 11.86 9.91 1.90
CA ASP A 41 12.68 9.55 0.73
C ASP A 41 12.21 8.24 0.06
N SER A 42 11.35 7.47 0.72
CA SER A 42 10.81 6.22 0.19
C SER A 42 9.49 5.82 0.84
N ASP A 43 8.67 5.13 0.06
CA ASP A 43 7.40 4.55 0.51
C ASP A 43 7.38 3.05 0.25
N GLY A 44 6.61 2.32 1.07
CA GLY A 44 6.37 0.91 0.84
C GLY A 44 5.09 0.42 1.49
N LEU A 45 4.52 -0.64 0.92
CA LEU A 45 3.36 -1.34 1.48
C LEU A 45 3.50 -2.85 1.24
N ALA A 46 2.86 -3.62 2.09
CA ALA A 46 2.78 -5.07 1.96
C ALA A 46 1.32 -5.51 2.10
N ILE A 47 0.89 -6.46 1.28
CA ILE A 47 -0.46 -7.05 1.32
C ILE A 47 -0.39 -8.57 1.25
N ASN A 48 -1.43 -9.24 1.74
CA ASN A 48 -1.54 -10.69 1.64
C ASN A 48 -1.74 -11.13 0.18
N GLY A 49 -1.06 -12.22 -0.18
CA GLY A 49 -1.13 -12.84 -1.50
C GLY A 49 -2.29 -13.83 -1.67
N ASP A 50 -2.23 -14.61 -2.73
CA ASP A 50 -3.28 -15.59 -3.05
C ASP A 50 -3.16 -16.87 -2.23
N LYS A 51 -1.96 -17.19 -1.75
CA LYS A 51 -1.71 -18.34 -0.90
C LYS A 51 -1.55 -17.93 0.56
N ARG A 52 -1.82 -18.88 1.46
CA ARG A 52 -1.54 -18.72 2.88
C ARG A 52 -0.03 -18.43 3.06
N ASN A 53 0.28 -17.40 3.84
CA ASN A 53 1.64 -16.90 4.08
C ASN A 53 2.34 -16.30 2.85
N GLU A 54 1.63 -16.04 1.75
CA GLU A 54 2.15 -15.24 0.65
C GLU A 54 1.95 -13.76 0.95
N VAL A 55 2.96 -12.95 0.64
CA VAL A 55 2.94 -11.50 0.84
C VAL A 55 3.46 -10.83 -0.42
N TYR A 56 2.68 -9.93 -0.98
CA TYR A 56 3.16 -9.00 -2.01
C TYR A 56 3.71 -7.76 -1.35
N THR A 57 4.90 -7.34 -1.77
CA THR A 57 5.56 -6.15 -1.23
C THR A 57 5.85 -5.18 -2.36
N TYR A 58 5.51 -3.91 -2.15
CA TYR A 58 5.75 -2.84 -3.10
C TYR A 58 6.58 -1.79 -2.40
N LYS A 59 7.72 -1.43 -2.98
CA LYS A 59 8.60 -0.38 -2.47
C LYS A 59 8.95 0.56 -3.61
N LYS A 60 8.88 1.87 -3.35
CA LYS A 60 9.33 2.87 -4.31
C LYS A 60 10.18 3.94 -3.64
N ALA A 61 11.33 4.23 -4.26
CA ALA A 61 12.11 5.41 -3.94
C ALA A 61 11.52 6.62 -4.69
N ARG A 62 10.93 7.56 -3.94
CA ARG A 62 10.31 8.84 -4.34
C ARG A 62 9.08 8.86 -5.28
N LYS A 63 8.21 9.84 -4.95
CA LYS A 63 6.92 10.27 -5.53
C LYS A 63 5.81 9.22 -5.46
N VAL A 64 4.94 9.32 -4.44
CA VAL A 64 3.71 8.51 -4.27
C VAL A 64 2.79 8.53 -5.49
N ALA A 65 2.77 9.62 -6.27
CA ALA A 65 2.04 9.67 -7.55
C ALA A 65 2.39 8.48 -8.48
N LYS A 66 3.62 8.00 -8.35
CA LYS A 66 4.21 6.93 -9.16
C LYS A 66 3.94 5.54 -8.55
N MET A 67 3.43 5.43 -7.32
CA MET A 67 3.05 4.16 -6.68
C MET A 67 1.74 3.60 -7.25
N LYS A 68 0.75 4.46 -7.52
CA LYS A 68 -0.49 4.05 -8.21
C LYS A 68 -0.18 3.37 -9.55
N GLU A 69 0.78 3.92 -10.31
CA GLU A 69 1.23 3.34 -11.57
C GLU A 69 1.90 1.96 -11.40
N LEU A 70 2.64 1.72 -10.31
CA LEU A 70 3.25 0.42 -10.05
C LEU A 70 2.21 -0.64 -9.70
N VAL A 71 1.24 -0.27 -8.86
CA VAL A 71 0.14 -1.16 -8.47
C VAL A 71 -0.71 -1.53 -9.68
N GLU A 72 -1.03 -0.56 -10.54
CA GLU A 72 -1.77 -0.80 -11.78
C GLU A 72 -0.99 -1.68 -12.77
N ARG A 73 0.33 -1.47 -12.89
CA ARG A 73 1.19 -2.25 -13.79
C ARG A 73 1.36 -3.70 -13.32
N GLU A 74 1.49 -3.91 -12.02
CA GLU A 74 1.70 -5.25 -11.45
C GLU A 74 0.40 -6.04 -11.26
N ARG A 75 -0.76 -5.41 -11.53
CA ARG A 75 -2.12 -5.96 -11.59
C ARG A 75 -2.25 -7.36 -10.98
N PRO A 76 -2.23 -7.47 -9.63
CA PRO A 76 -2.57 -8.73 -9.01
C PRO A 76 -4.06 -8.97 -9.27
N GLU A 77 -4.38 -10.00 -10.05
CA GLU A 77 -5.74 -10.36 -10.47
C GLU A 77 -6.70 -10.34 -9.25
N PRO A 78 -7.95 -9.85 -9.41
CA PRO A 78 -8.94 -9.98 -8.36
C PRO A 78 -9.17 -11.47 -8.10
N ARG A 79 -9.27 -11.88 -6.83
CA ARG A 79 -9.82 -13.20 -6.53
C ARG A 79 -11.26 -13.20 -7.01
N GLU A 80 -11.55 -13.93 -8.09
CA GLU A 80 -12.91 -14.25 -8.45
C GLU A 80 -13.54 -15.09 -7.34
N GLY A 81 -14.70 -14.63 -6.86
CA GLY A 81 -15.79 -15.40 -6.27
C GLY A 81 -15.47 -16.49 -5.23
N LEU A 82 -16.00 -16.30 -4.03
CA LEU A 82 -16.54 -17.40 -3.22
C LEU A 82 -18.04 -17.51 -3.44
#